data_AF-A0A933SR46-F1
#
_entry.id   AF-A0A933SR46-F1
#
_cell.length_a   1.000
_cell.length_b   1.000
_cell.length_c   1.000
_cell.angle_alpha   90.00
_cell.angle_beta   90.00
_cell.angle_gamma   90.00
#
_symmetry.space_group_name_H-M   'P 1'
#
loop_
_entity.id
_entity.type
_entity.pdbx_description
1 polymer ?
#
loop_
_entity_poly.entity_id
_entity_poly.type
_entity_poly.pdbx_seq_one_letter_code
_entity_poly.pdbx_strand_id
1 'polypeptide(L)'
;VKLKEVIDNLLSNAVKFTPMAGAIKIKARLIQPSALRSTASKQNDFNPPPDIHYKDDLNYIYVSVEDSGIGIKKEDIDRIFDAFEQVDSSYTKQYQGTGLGLAIVKRYIELHKGRIWVESELGKGSRFSFIIPERIISDIALKKTTFDLYKMLHGIIYMMSSETEAKKVKIDFRCEWSFGYKITADKELLRGILINIINNAVRYSPMDGGVIVELKSIGRRYIISIGNKCDNEFGGMAYSFFVPKGDYDISPKICVGLSDAKTIIEAHGGSISVKNDAEDKITWLEISIPE
;
A
#
# COMPACT_ATOMS: atom_id res chain seq x y z
N VAL A 1 -0.52 -1.82 2.10
CA VAL A 1 -1.25 -0.77 2.84
C VAL A 1 -1.89 -1.36 4.09
N LYS A 2 -1.81 -0.69 5.24
CA LYS A 2 -2.33 -1.17 6.54
C LYS A 2 -3.82 -0.84 6.79
N LEU A 3 -4.61 -0.61 5.75
CA LEU A 3 -6.06 -0.35 5.89
C LEU A 3 -6.80 -1.51 6.55
N LYS A 4 -6.35 -2.73 6.31
CA LYS A 4 -6.84 -3.92 7.01
C LYS A 4 -6.68 -3.76 8.53
N GLU A 5 -5.53 -3.30 9.00
CA GLU A 5 -5.30 -3.06 10.44
C GLU A 5 -6.25 -1.98 10.98
N VAL A 6 -6.58 -0.95 10.19
CA VAL A 6 -7.57 0.06 10.60
C VAL A 6 -8.95 -0.56 10.80
N ILE A 7 -9.43 -1.29 9.78
CA ILE A 7 -10.76 -1.89 9.80
C ILE A 7 -10.86 -2.95 10.90
N ASP A 8 -9.86 -3.83 11.03
CA ASP A 8 -9.83 -4.88 12.04
C ASP A 8 -9.90 -4.29 13.46
N ASN A 9 -9.20 -3.18 13.72
CA ASN A 9 -9.26 -2.51 15.03
C ASN A 9 -10.64 -1.90 15.32
N LEU A 10 -11.24 -1.22 14.34
CA LEU A 10 -12.57 -0.63 14.53
C LEU A 10 -13.66 -1.70 14.72
N LEU A 11 -13.60 -2.78 13.95
CA LEU A 11 -14.54 -3.90 14.08
C LEU A 11 -14.34 -4.67 15.37
N SER A 12 -13.09 -4.92 15.78
CA SER A 12 -12.81 -5.57 17.05
C SER A 12 -13.36 -4.77 18.23
N ASN A 13 -13.22 -3.45 18.21
CA ASN A 13 -13.83 -2.58 19.22
C ASN A 13 -15.35 -2.66 19.19
N ALA A 14 -15.97 -2.58 18.01
CA ALA A 14 -17.43 -2.70 17.89
C ALA A 14 -17.94 -4.03 18.45
N VAL A 15 -17.31 -5.17 18.11
CA VAL A 15 -17.67 -6.49 18.63
C VAL A 15 -17.49 -6.57 20.14
N LYS A 16 -16.41 -6.00 20.66
CA LYS A 16 -16.05 -6.04 22.08
C LYS A 16 -17.04 -5.26 22.96
N PHE A 17 -17.57 -4.15 22.47
CA PHE A 17 -18.40 -3.23 23.27
C PHE A 17 -19.90 -3.30 22.94
N THR A 18 -20.30 -4.10 21.96
CA THR A 18 -21.71 -4.38 21.64
C THR A 18 -22.23 -5.57 22.44
N PRO A 19 -23.37 -5.47 23.13
CA PRO A 19 -23.96 -6.61 23.84
C PRO A 19 -24.46 -7.69 22.85
N MET A 20 -24.73 -8.92 23.33
CA MET A 20 -25.16 -10.04 22.46
C MET A 20 -26.42 -9.78 21.62
N ALA A 21 -27.30 -8.87 22.07
CA ALA A 21 -28.51 -8.47 21.32
C ALA A 21 -28.32 -7.18 20.49
N GLY A 22 -27.12 -6.60 20.51
CA GLY A 22 -26.81 -5.39 19.77
C GLY A 22 -26.46 -5.67 18.31
N ALA A 23 -26.31 -4.59 17.53
CA ALA A 23 -26.02 -4.64 16.11
C ALA A 23 -24.77 -3.84 15.77
N ILE A 24 -24.03 -4.30 14.76
CA ILE A 24 -22.91 -3.60 14.17
C ILE A 24 -23.21 -3.38 12.69
N LYS A 25 -23.05 -2.15 12.22
CA LYS A 25 -23.33 -1.74 10.84
C LYS A 25 -22.07 -1.15 10.22
N ILE A 26 -21.70 -1.68 9.06
CA ILE A 26 -20.56 -1.19 8.29
C ILE A 26 -21.09 -0.57 7.01
N LYS A 27 -20.59 0.62 6.67
CA LYS A 27 -20.87 1.27 5.39
C LYS A 27 -19.56 1.71 4.77
N ALA A 28 -19.45 1.57 3.45
CA ALA A 28 -18.37 2.13 2.66
C ALA A 28 -18.95 2.75 1.39
N ARG A 29 -18.45 3.90 0.97
CA ARG A 29 -18.88 4.57 -0.26
C ARG A 29 -17.81 5.49 -0.81
N LEU A 30 -17.79 5.62 -2.13
CA LEU A 30 -16.99 6.61 -2.83
C LEU A 30 -17.69 7.98 -2.75
N ILE A 31 -16.92 9.02 -2.48
CA ILE A 31 -17.36 10.41 -2.34
C ILE A 31 -16.66 11.24 -3.41
N GLN A 32 -17.46 11.93 -4.20
CA GLN A 32 -16.99 12.94 -5.15
C GLN A 32 -17.33 14.33 -4.59
N PRO A 33 -16.34 15.16 -4.24
CA PRO A 33 -16.58 16.49 -3.65
C PRO A 33 -17.49 17.39 -4.50
N SER A 34 -17.38 17.29 -5.83
CA SER A 34 -18.25 17.99 -6.78
C SER A 34 -19.74 17.63 -6.62
N ALA A 35 -20.05 16.38 -6.26
CA ALA A 35 -21.42 15.90 -6.02
C ALA A 35 -21.97 16.29 -4.63
N LEU A 36 -21.10 16.62 -3.66
CA LEU A 36 -21.51 17.12 -2.34
C LEU A 36 -22.02 18.57 -2.41
N ARG A 37 -21.47 19.39 -3.30
CA ARG A 37 -21.85 20.81 -3.45
C ARG A 37 -23.22 21.00 -4.12
N SER A 38 -23.66 20.05 -4.94
CA SER A 38 -24.96 20.09 -5.63
C SER A 38 -26.11 19.52 -4.81
N THR A 39 -25.82 18.81 -3.71
CA THR A 39 -26.79 18.15 -2.83
C THR A 39 -26.85 18.83 -1.47
N ALA A 40 -27.25 20.11 -1.44
CA ALA A 40 -27.67 20.80 -0.22
C ALA A 40 -28.99 20.24 0.39
N SER A 41 -29.44 19.07 -0.06
CA SER A 41 -30.68 18.43 0.34
C SER A 41 -30.42 17.02 0.87
N LYS A 42 -30.32 16.93 2.20
CA LYS A 42 -30.63 15.75 3.04
C LYS A 42 -29.99 14.43 2.60
N GLN A 43 -28.71 14.23 2.94
CA GLN A 43 -28.18 12.88 3.12
C GLN A 43 -27.87 12.67 4.60
N ASN A 44 -28.89 12.23 5.36
CA ASN A 44 -28.92 12.11 6.84
C ASN A 44 -27.82 11.23 7.47
N ASP A 45 -26.95 10.61 6.67
CA ASP A 45 -25.99 9.59 7.11
C ASP A 45 -24.52 9.98 6.89
N PHE A 46 -24.28 11.17 6.34
CA PHE A 46 -22.93 11.68 6.13
C PHE A 46 -22.84 13.13 6.57
N ASN A 47 -22.31 13.30 7.76
CA ASN A 47 -22.05 14.59 8.36
C ASN A 47 -20.55 14.66 8.70
N PRO A 48 -19.67 14.84 7.70
CA PRO A 48 -18.25 14.98 7.95
C PRO A 48 -18.00 16.23 8.81
N PRO A 49 -17.00 16.19 9.71
CA PRO A 49 -16.54 17.37 10.42
C PRO A 49 -16.25 18.54 9.45
N PRO A 50 -16.62 19.79 9.81
CA PRO A 50 -16.52 20.94 8.91
C PRO A 50 -15.07 21.33 8.57
N ASP A 51 -14.09 20.84 9.34
CA ASP A 51 -12.64 21.01 9.13
C ASP A 51 -12.06 20.09 8.04
N ILE A 52 -12.88 19.24 7.42
CA ILE A 52 -12.42 18.39 6.32
C ILE A 52 -12.28 19.21 5.03
N HIS A 53 -11.04 19.37 4.58
CA HIS A 53 -10.72 19.99 3.31
C HIS A 53 -10.62 18.94 2.19
N TYR A 54 -11.59 18.94 1.28
CA TYR A 54 -11.57 18.12 0.08
C TYR A 54 -10.82 18.81 -1.05
N LYS A 55 -10.02 18.06 -1.82
CA LYS A 55 -9.53 18.52 -3.13
C LYS A 55 -10.57 18.14 -4.20
N ASP A 56 -10.94 19.09 -5.06
CA ASP A 56 -12.04 18.91 -6.03
C ASP A 56 -11.72 17.90 -7.15
N ASP A 57 -10.44 17.64 -7.39
CA ASP A 57 -9.92 16.68 -8.37
C ASP A 57 -9.72 15.28 -7.80
N LEU A 58 -10.15 15.04 -6.55
CA LEU A 58 -10.02 13.78 -5.84
C LEU A 58 -11.36 13.16 -5.50
N ASN A 59 -11.47 11.85 -5.71
CA ASN A 59 -12.46 11.05 -5.02
C ASN A 59 -11.91 10.67 -3.63
N TYR A 60 -12.84 10.40 -2.71
CA TYR A 60 -12.54 9.98 -1.36
C TYR A 60 -13.31 8.70 -1.03
N ILE A 61 -12.70 7.80 -0.28
CA ILE A 61 -13.37 6.62 0.27
C ILE A 61 -13.82 6.98 1.68
N TYR A 62 -15.13 6.95 1.91
CA TYR A 62 -15.72 7.05 3.24
C TYR A 62 -16.03 5.66 3.77
N VAL A 63 -15.67 5.40 5.02
CA VAL A 63 -16.02 4.18 5.74
C VAL A 63 -16.55 4.55 7.12
N SER A 64 -17.62 3.88 7.55
CA SER A 64 -18.14 3.99 8.92
C SER A 64 -18.42 2.63 9.52
N VAL A 65 -18.06 2.47 10.79
CA VAL A 65 -18.40 1.34 11.66
C VAL A 65 -19.26 1.89 12.79
N GLU A 66 -20.50 1.45 12.85
CA GLU A 66 -21.48 1.85 13.85
C GLU A 66 -21.84 0.64 14.72
N ASP A 67 -21.83 0.83 16.02
CA ASP A 67 -22.23 -0.15 17.02
C ASP A 67 -23.39 0.37 17.87
N SER A 68 -24.21 -0.53 18.41
CA SER A 68 -25.25 -0.22 19.40
C SER A 68 -24.77 -0.56 20.83
N GLY A 69 -23.48 -0.36 21.09
CA GLY A 69 -22.82 -0.71 22.34
C GLY A 69 -23.03 0.32 23.45
N ILE A 70 -22.14 0.29 24.43
CA ILE A 70 -22.22 1.14 25.63
C ILE A 70 -22.08 2.64 25.34
N GLY A 71 -21.58 3.03 24.16
CA GLY A 71 -21.26 4.41 23.83
C GLY A 71 -20.12 5.01 24.66
N ILE A 72 -19.77 6.25 24.33
CA ILE A 72 -18.63 6.99 24.89
C ILE A 72 -19.19 8.30 25.49
N LYS A 73 -18.71 8.68 26.67
CA LYS A 73 -19.10 9.97 27.26
C LYS A 73 -18.49 11.12 26.45
N LYS A 74 -19.21 12.23 26.38
CA LYS A 74 -18.77 13.41 25.64
C LYS A 74 -17.40 13.95 26.08
N GLU A 75 -17.11 13.85 27.38
CA GLU A 75 -15.85 14.28 28.00
C GLU A 75 -14.64 13.45 27.55
N ASP A 76 -14.89 12.21 27.13
CA ASP A 76 -13.84 11.25 26.77
C ASP A 76 -13.55 11.22 25.26
N ILE A 77 -14.47 11.75 24.43
CA ILE A 77 -14.40 11.70 22.96
C ILE A 77 -13.06 12.22 22.43
N ASP A 78 -12.55 13.32 22.98
CA ASP A 78 -11.32 13.93 22.49
C ASP A 78 -10.06 13.09 22.82
N ARG A 79 -10.14 12.26 23.86
CA ARG A 79 -9.00 11.49 24.40
C ARG A 79 -8.93 10.06 23.88
N ILE A 80 -10.00 9.51 23.29
CA ILE A 80 -10.03 8.10 22.85
C ILE A 80 -9.00 7.75 21.76
N PHE A 81 -8.47 8.75 21.07
CA PHE A 81 -7.45 8.59 20.05
C PHE A 81 -6.02 8.82 20.57
N ASP A 82 -5.86 9.18 21.83
CA ASP A 82 -4.56 9.35 22.44
C ASP A 82 -4.00 7.99 22.90
N ALA A 83 -2.69 7.83 22.80
CA ALA A 83 -2.05 6.56 23.14
C ALA A 83 -2.15 6.29 24.65
N PHE A 84 -2.44 5.03 25.00
CA PHE A 84 -2.54 4.54 26.38
C PHE A 84 -3.73 5.09 27.19
N GLU A 85 -4.60 5.89 26.57
CA GLU A 85 -5.84 6.31 27.19
C GLU A 85 -6.85 5.16 27.18
N GLN A 86 -7.40 4.85 28.36
CA GLN A 86 -8.53 3.95 28.51
C GLN A 86 -9.60 4.68 29.31
N VAL A 87 -10.79 4.79 28.74
CA VAL A 87 -11.91 5.42 29.43
C VAL A 87 -12.30 4.56 30.63
N ASP A 88 -12.26 5.15 31.82
CA ASP A 88 -12.60 4.47 33.08
C ASP A 88 -14.10 4.23 33.18
N SER A 89 -14.52 3.02 32.84
CA SER A 89 -15.88 2.53 33.04
C SER A 89 -15.81 1.16 33.71
N SER A 90 -16.83 0.82 34.50
CA SER A 90 -16.99 -0.53 35.07
C SER A 90 -16.97 -1.63 33.99
N TYR A 91 -17.32 -1.29 32.74
CA TYR A 91 -17.26 -2.15 31.56
C TYR A 91 -15.84 -2.33 30.98
N THR A 92 -14.98 -1.29 30.96
CA THR A 92 -13.60 -1.41 30.45
C THR A 92 -12.72 -2.28 31.35
N LYS A 93 -13.03 -2.38 32.64
CA LYS A 93 -12.34 -3.29 33.58
C LYS A 93 -12.49 -4.78 33.25
N GLN A 94 -13.54 -5.19 32.55
CA GLN A 94 -13.72 -6.59 32.12
C GLN A 94 -12.89 -6.97 30.89
N TYR A 95 -12.23 -6.00 30.25
CA TYR A 95 -11.87 -6.07 28.86
C TYR A 95 -10.46 -5.51 28.64
N GLN A 96 -9.43 -6.30 28.98
CA GLN A 96 -8.02 -5.91 28.80
C GLN A 96 -7.71 -5.48 27.36
N GLY A 97 -6.96 -4.39 27.22
CA GLY A 97 -6.42 -3.85 25.98
C GLY A 97 -5.23 -2.95 26.31
N THR A 98 -4.44 -2.56 25.32
CA THR A 98 -3.25 -1.70 25.54
C THR A 98 -3.55 -0.21 25.41
N GLY A 99 -4.77 0.18 25.03
CA GLY A 99 -5.12 1.58 24.71
C GLY A 99 -4.45 2.11 23.44
N LEU A 100 -3.81 1.26 22.62
CA LEU A 100 -3.08 1.70 21.43
C LEU A 100 -3.91 1.63 20.13
N GLY A 101 -4.98 0.83 20.10
CA GLY A 101 -5.70 0.50 18.86
C GLY A 101 -6.20 1.73 18.11
N LEU A 102 -6.93 2.63 18.78
CA LEU A 102 -7.47 3.83 18.15
C LEU A 102 -6.41 4.88 17.82
N ALA A 103 -5.35 5.00 18.63
CA ALA A 103 -4.22 5.87 18.34
C ALA A 103 -3.47 5.43 17.06
N ILE A 104 -3.28 4.12 16.89
CA ILE A 104 -2.69 3.52 15.68
C ILE A 104 -3.60 3.76 14.48
N VAL A 105 -4.92 3.56 14.63
CA VAL A 105 -5.89 3.82 13.59
C VAL A 105 -5.80 5.28 13.11
N LYS A 106 -5.84 6.24 14.04
CA LYS A 106 -5.72 7.67 13.72
C LYS A 106 -4.43 7.96 12.96
N ARG A 107 -3.30 7.43 13.44
CA ARG A 107 -2.01 7.60 12.78
C ARG A 107 -2.01 7.07 11.35
N TYR A 108 -2.57 5.87 11.11
CA TYR A 108 -2.65 5.34 9.75
C TYR A 108 -3.54 6.18 8.86
N ILE A 109 -4.72 6.60 9.32
CA ILE A 109 -5.61 7.45 8.53
C ILE A 109 -4.94 8.79 8.18
N GLU A 110 -4.27 9.43 9.14
CA GLU A 110 -3.52 10.67 8.90
C GLU A 110 -2.36 10.50 7.93
N LEU A 111 -1.63 9.37 7.98
CA LEU A 111 -0.56 9.05 7.02
C LEU A 111 -1.11 8.92 5.60
N HIS A 112 -2.36 8.46 5.44
CA HIS A 112 -3.06 8.42 4.16
C HIS A 112 -3.68 9.77 3.77
N LYS A 113 -3.34 10.87 4.47
CA LYS A 113 -3.95 12.21 4.28
C LYS A 113 -5.47 12.20 4.46
N GLY A 114 -5.95 11.27 5.26
CA GLY A 114 -7.34 11.12 5.63
C GLY A 114 -7.68 11.79 6.96
N ARG A 115 -8.94 11.66 7.34
CA ARG A 115 -9.48 12.12 8.62
C ARG A 115 -10.35 11.03 9.23
N ILE A 116 -10.22 10.83 10.54
CA ILE A 116 -11.10 9.96 11.34
C ILE A 116 -11.78 10.79 12.43
N TRP A 117 -13.02 10.44 12.76
CA TRP A 117 -13.79 11.02 13.84
C TRP A 117 -14.76 9.98 14.42
N VAL A 118 -15.41 10.34 15.52
CA VAL A 118 -16.43 9.52 16.18
C VAL A 118 -17.67 10.35 16.50
N GLU A 119 -18.84 9.75 16.38
CA GLU A 119 -20.10 10.25 16.89
C GLU A 119 -20.61 9.20 17.90
N SER A 120 -20.78 9.57 19.17
CA SER A 120 -21.20 8.60 20.19
C SER A 120 -22.04 9.27 21.27
N GLU A 121 -22.98 8.50 21.82
CA GLU A 121 -23.76 8.88 22.99
C GLU A 121 -23.78 7.71 23.98
N LEU A 122 -23.53 8.01 25.25
CA LEU A 122 -23.52 7.00 26.31
C LEU A 122 -24.86 6.24 26.35
N GLY A 123 -24.78 4.92 26.27
CA GLY A 123 -25.92 4.00 26.26
C GLY A 123 -26.61 3.80 24.91
N LYS A 124 -26.20 4.53 23.85
CA LYS A 124 -26.79 4.40 22.50
C LYS A 124 -25.82 3.83 21.45
N GLY A 125 -24.54 3.73 21.78
CA GLY A 125 -23.50 3.19 20.92
C GLY A 125 -22.59 4.25 20.31
N SER A 126 -21.78 3.84 19.33
CA SER A 126 -20.77 4.71 18.70
C SER A 126 -20.72 4.49 17.19
N ARG A 127 -20.43 5.56 16.45
CA ARG A 127 -20.15 5.53 15.02
C ARG A 127 -18.76 6.10 14.78
N PHE A 128 -17.82 5.23 14.45
CA PHE A 128 -16.48 5.61 14.01
C PHE A 128 -16.49 5.77 12.50
N SER A 129 -16.06 6.93 12.03
CA SER A 129 -16.10 7.29 10.62
C SER A 129 -14.74 7.80 10.18
N PHE A 130 -14.28 7.38 9.01
CA PHE A 130 -13.08 7.95 8.41
C PHE A 130 -13.25 8.17 6.91
N ILE A 131 -12.44 9.09 6.41
CA ILE A 131 -12.24 9.30 4.98
C ILE A 131 -10.76 9.21 4.65
N ILE A 132 -10.46 8.71 3.46
CA ILE A 132 -9.15 8.79 2.84
C ILE A 132 -9.32 9.17 1.37
N PRO A 133 -8.38 9.90 0.76
CA PRO A 133 -8.31 10.03 -0.69
C PRO A 133 -8.28 8.64 -1.37
N GLU A 134 -9.07 8.45 -2.44
CA GLU A 134 -9.04 7.23 -3.26
C GLU A 134 -7.65 6.98 -3.84
N ARG A 135 -6.97 8.08 -4.19
CA ARG A 135 -5.57 8.12 -4.57
C ARG A 135 -4.86 9.14 -3.70
N ILE A 136 -3.67 8.83 -3.21
CA ILE A 136 -2.80 9.86 -2.64
C ILE A 136 -2.37 10.71 -3.84
N ILE A 137 -3.04 11.83 -4.13
CA ILE A 137 -2.43 12.89 -4.94
C ILE A 137 -1.35 13.48 -4.06
N SER A 138 -0.20 12.85 -4.09
CA SER A 138 1.01 13.62 -4.01
C SER A 138 1.03 14.45 -5.29
N ASP A 139 0.86 15.76 -5.14
CA ASP A 139 1.81 16.65 -5.77
C ASP A 139 3.18 16.09 -5.36
N ILE A 140 3.72 15.13 -6.13
CA ILE A 140 5.03 14.59 -5.81
C ILE A 140 5.94 15.74 -6.16
N ALA A 141 6.23 16.59 -5.17
CA ALA A 141 7.34 17.50 -5.21
C ALA A 141 8.59 16.63 -5.24
N LEU A 142 8.92 16.14 -6.44
CA LEU A 142 10.03 15.24 -6.68
C LEU A 142 11.29 15.95 -6.23
N LYS A 143 11.98 15.38 -5.25
CA LYS A 143 13.29 15.86 -4.82
C LYS A 143 14.33 15.35 -5.81
N LYS A 144 14.30 15.88 -7.03
CA LYS A 144 15.17 15.44 -8.11
C LYS A 144 16.62 15.71 -7.76
N THR A 145 17.42 14.66 -7.80
CA THR A 145 18.88 14.70 -7.65
C THR A 145 19.50 13.90 -8.78
N THR A 146 20.72 14.26 -9.16
CA THR A 146 21.48 13.48 -10.15
C THR A 146 22.30 12.40 -9.45
N PHE A 147 22.17 11.16 -9.89
CA PHE A 147 22.92 10.03 -9.35
C PHE A 147 23.13 8.94 -10.41
N ASP A 148 24.01 7.99 -10.10
CA ASP A 148 24.34 6.86 -10.97
C ASP A 148 23.43 5.66 -10.65
N LEU A 149 22.65 5.23 -11.64
CA LEU A 149 21.66 4.16 -11.51
C LEU A 149 22.30 2.78 -11.30
N TYR A 150 23.47 2.52 -11.91
CA TYR A 150 24.22 1.29 -11.66
C TYR A 150 24.62 1.18 -10.19
N LYS A 151 25.19 2.26 -9.62
CA LYS A 151 25.59 2.26 -8.21
C LYS A 151 24.42 2.00 -7.27
N MET A 152 23.25 2.55 -7.58
CA MET A 152 22.05 2.33 -6.78
C MET A 152 21.57 0.87 -6.87
N LEU A 153 21.46 0.31 -8.08
CA LEU A 153 21.06 -1.08 -8.29
C LEU A 153 22.04 -2.06 -7.63
N HIS A 154 23.33 -1.86 -7.85
CA HIS A 154 24.37 -2.66 -7.22
C HIS A 154 24.27 -2.61 -5.68
N GLY A 155 24.03 -1.43 -5.10
CA GLY A 155 23.81 -1.29 -3.67
C GLY A 155 22.55 -2.00 -3.16
N ILE A 156 21.46 -1.99 -3.93
CA ILE A 156 20.23 -2.72 -3.60
C ILE A 156 20.49 -4.23 -3.61
N ILE A 157 21.12 -4.74 -4.67
CA ILE A 157 21.41 -6.16 -4.82
C ILE A 157 22.35 -6.64 -3.71
N TYR A 158 23.37 -5.85 -3.36
CA TYR A 158 24.26 -6.15 -2.25
C TYR A 158 23.52 -6.24 -0.90
N MET A 159 22.59 -5.32 -0.61
CA MET A 159 21.78 -5.39 0.62
C MET A 159 20.90 -6.63 0.69
N MET A 160 20.50 -7.20 -0.45
CA MET A 160 19.63 -8.38 -0.54
C MET A 160 20.39 -9.71 -0.40
N SER A 161 21.71 -9.69 -0.18
CA SER A 161 22.51 -10.91 -0.13
C SER A 161 22.00 -11.88 0.95
N SER A 162 21.60 -11.36 2.12
CA SER A 162 21.11 -12.19 3.22
C SER A 162 19.80 -12.90 2.89
N GLU A 163 18.86 -12.22 2.24
CA GLU A 163 17.57 -12.79 1.85
C GLU A 163 17.73 -13.83 0.73
N THR A 164 18.66 -13.58 -0.20
CA THR A 164 18.97 -14.51 -1.29
C THR A 164 19.63 -15.79 -0.80
N GLU A 165 20.52 -15.69 0.19
CA GLU A 165 21.19 -16.84 0.81
C GLU A 165 20.21 -17.74 1.56
N ALA A 166 19.30 -17.14 2.34
CA ALA A 166 18.27 -17.87 3.09
C ALA A 166 17.35 -18.72 2.18
N LYS A 167 17.13 -18.27 0.94
CA LYS A 167 16.29 -18.96 -0.06
C LYS A 167 17.07 -19.70 -1.14
N LYS A 168 18.41 -19.64 -1.11
CA LYS A 168 19.31 -20.10 -2.18
C LYS A 168 18.96 -19.55 -3.56
N VAL A 169 18.35 -18.37 -3.62
CA VAL A 169 18.03 -17.68 -4.88
C VAL A 169 19.27 -16.93 -5.34
N LYS A 170 19.58 -16.97 -6.64
CA LYS A 170 20.69 -16.15 -7.20
C LYS A 170 20.13 -14.90 -7.88
N ILE A 171 20.78 -13.77 -7.67
CA ILE A 171 20.54 -12.55 -8.46
C ILE A 171 21.66 -12.42 -9.50
N ASP A 172 21.29 -12.48 -10.77
CA ASP A 172 22.18 -12.23 -11.91
C ASP A 172 21.99 -10.78 -12.37
N PHE A 173 22.99 -9.93 -12.12
CA PHE A 173 22.95 -8.52 -12.52
C PHE A 173 23.76 -8.29 -13.79
N ARG A 174 23.07 -7.85 -14.85
CA ARG A 174 23.63 -7.65 -16.19
C ARG A 174 23.59 -6.19 -16.59
N CYS A 175 24.71 -5.66 -17.03
CA CYS A 175 24.82 -4.30 -17.56
C CYS A 175 25.96 -4.22 -18.58
N GLU A 176 25.84 -3.30 -19.53
CA GLU A 176 26.90 -3.06 -20.53
C GLU A 176 28.12 -2.39 -19.92
N TRP A 177 27.90 -1.44 -19.00
CA TRP A 177 28.96 -0.68 -18.33
C TRP A 177 28.72 -0.65 -16.82
N SER A 178 29.78 -0.50 -16.02
CA SER A 178 29.68 -0.36 -14.56
C SER A 178 29.59 1.10 -14.10
N PHE A 179 29.45 2.05 -15.03
CA PHE A 179 29.34 3.48 -14.77
C PHE A 179 28.68 4.18 -15.96
N GLY A 180 28.20 5.41 -15.74
CA GLY A 180 27.72 6.28 -16.81
C GLY A 180 26.20 6.33 -16.97
N TYR A 181 25.45 5.63 -16.12
CA TYR A 181 23.98 5.65 -16.08
C TYR A 181 23.47 6.79 -15.20
N LYS A 182 23.79 8.04 -15.56
CA LYS A 182 23.41 9.21 -14.76
C LYS A 182 21.97 9.60 -15.05
N ILE A 183 21.12 9.61 -14.02
CA ILE A 183 19.73 10.07 -14.12
C ILE A 183 19.45 11.24 -13.20
N THR A 184 18.46 12.07 -13.55
CA THR A 184 17.91 13.11 -12.67
C THR A 184 16.50 12.74 -12.20
N ALA A 185 16.40 12.21 -10.97
CA ALA A 185 15.16 11.67 -10.40
C ALA A 185 15.10 11.84 -8.87
N ASP A 186 13.93 11.62 -8.28
CA ASP A 186 13.79 11.45 -6.83
C ASP A 186 14.39 10.10 -6.42
N LYS A 187 15.61 10.18 -5.88
CA LYS A 187 16.47 9.03 -5.60
C LYS A 187 15.83 8.07 -4.59
N GLU A 188 15.23 8.59 -3.53
CA GLU A 188 14.68 7.76 -2.44
C GLU A 188 13.39 7.06 -2.88
N LEU A 189 12.53 7.75 -3.64
CA LEU A 189 11.34 7.13 -4.21
C LEU A 189 11.70 6.04 -5.22
N LEU A 190 12.63 6.32 -6.14
CA LEU A 190 13.06 5.33 -7.13
C LEU A 190 13.74 4.13 -6.46
N ARG A 191 14.60 4.36 -5.47
CA ARG A 191 15.23 3.30 -4.66
C ARG A 191 14.18 2.41 -3.99
N GLY A 192 13.15 3.00 -3.38
CA GLY A 192 12.06 2.26 -2.74
C GLY A 192 11.28 1.38 -3.73
N ILE A 193 11.00 1.89 -4.93
CA ILE A 193 10.34 1.14 -6.00
C ILE A 193 11.19 -0.08 -6.40
N LEU A 194 12.49 0.14 -6.66
CA LEU A 194 13.40 -0.93 -7.07
C LEU A 194 13.58 -1.99 -5.97
N ILE A 195 13.70 -1.58 -4.71
CA ILE A 195 13.74 -2.53 -3.57
C ILE A 195 12.47 -3.39 -3.54
N ASN A 196 11.29 -2.77 -3.68
CA ASN A 196 10.03 -3.51 -3.64
C ASN A 196 9.94 -4.53 -4.78
N ILE A 197 10.28 -4.12 -6.01
CA ILE A 197 10.18 -5.00 -7.18
C ILE A 197 11.19 -6.16 -7.10
N ILE A 198 12.46 -5.88 -6.76
CA ILE A 198 13.48 -6.94 -6.65
C ILE A 198 13.15 -7.86 -5.46
N ASN A 199 12.65 -7.33 -4.34
CA ASN A 199 12.20 -8.18 -3.23
C ASN A 199 11.04 -9.08 -3.63
N ASN A 200 10.09 -8.58 -4.41
CA ASN A 200 9.00 -9.41 -4.91
C ASN A 200 9.53 -10.50 -5.86
N ALA A 201 10.46 -10.15 -6.75
CA ALA A 201 11.14 -11.11 -7.61
C ALA A 201 11.78 -12.25 -6.78
N VAL A 202 12.61 -11.92 -5.79
CA VAL A 202 13.26 -12.90 -4.88
C VAL A 202 12.24 -13.68 -4.06
N ARG A 203 11.18 -13.02 -3.58
CA ARG A 203 10.15 -13.65 -2.74
C ARG A 203 9.36 -14.70 -3.51
N TYR A 204 9.04 -14.45 -4.77
CA TYR A 204 8.22 -15.32 -5.61
C TYR A 204 9.03 -16.29 -6.49
N SER A 205 10.36 -16.15 -6.54
CA SER A 205 11.22 -17.18 -7.11
C SER A 205 11.18 -18.46 -6.26
N PRO A 206 11.19 -19.64 -6.90
CA PRO A 206 11.30 -20.92 -6.21
C PRO A 206 12.66 -21.06 -5.49
N MET A 207 12.75 -22.01 -4.55
CA MET A 207 14.03 -22.41 -3.96
C MET A 207 15.00 -22.83 -5.08
N ASP A 208 16.26 -22.41 -5.00
CA ASP A 208 17.29 -22.61 -6.04
C ASP A 208 16.98 -21.95 -7.40
N GLY A 209 15.97 -21.08 -7.47
CA GLY A 209 15.63 -20.28 -8.65
C GLY A 209 16.54 -19.05 -8.83
N GLY A 210 16.24 -18.26 -9.87
CA GLY A 210 17.03 -17.07 -10.20
C GLY A 210 16.18 -15.81 -10.39
N VAL A 211 16.76 -14.66 -10.08
CA VAL A 211 16.28 -13.33 -10.47
C VAL A 211 17.31 -12.72 -11.40
N ILE A 212 16.89 -12.21 -12.54
CA ILE A 212 17.75 -11.47 -13.46
C ILE A 212 17.39 -10.00 -13.36
N VAL A 213 18.39 -9.15 -13.17
CA VAL A 213 18.27 -7.70 -13.22
C VAL A 213 19.14 -7.21 -14.36
N GLU A 214 18.56 -6.53 -15.35
CA GLU A 214 19.29 -5.96 -16.48
C GLU A 214 19.22 -4.43 -16.46
N LEU A 215 20.33 -3.77 -16.78
CA LEU A 215 20.41 -2.33 -17.00
C LEU A 215 21.00 -2.03 -18.39
N LYS A 216 20.20 -1.42 -19.27
CA LYS A 216 20.57 -1.08 -20.65
C LYS A 216 20.38 0.40 -20.93
N SER A 217 21.19 0.93 -21.86
CA SER A 217 21.02 2.28 -22.39
C SER A 217 20.44 2.20 -23.80
N ILE A 218 19.25 2.73 -24.02
CA ILE A 218 18.57 2.71 -25.32
C ILE A 218 18.15 4.14 -25.68
N GLY A 219 18.87 4.73 -26.64
CA GLY A 219 18.69 6.14 -26.98
C GLY A 219 19.05 7.04 -25.79
N ARG A 220 18.14 7.93 -25.38
CA ARG A 220 18.28 8.84 -24.22
C ARG A 220 17.54 8.32 -22.97
N ARG A 221 17.48 7.00 -22.82
CA ARG A 221 16.72 6.36 -21.73
C ARG A 221 17.49 5.16 -21.23
N TYR A 222 17.40 4.93 -19.93
CA TYR A 222 17.84 3.69 -19.32
C TYR A 222 16.66 2.77 -19.07
N ILE A 223 16.87 1.49 -19.40
CA ILE A 223 15.89 0.42 -19.22
C ILE A 223 16.40 -0.48 -18.11
N ILE A 224 15.59 -0.63 -17.07
CA ILE A 224 15.80 -1.58 -15.98
C ILE A 224 14.82 -2.73 -16.19
N SER A 225 15.30 -3.94 -16.41
CA SER A 225 14.45 -5.13 -16.59
C SER A 225 14.67 -6.08 -15.43
N ILE A 226 13.60 -6.50 -14.77
CA ILE A 226 13.64 -7.44 -13.64
C ILE A 226 12.79 -8.65 -14.02
N GLY A 227 13.40 -9.84 -14.04
CA GLY A 227 12.75 -11.08 -14.44
C GLY A 227 13.03 -12.22 -13.47
N ASN A 228 12.08 -13.15 -13.39
CA ASN A 228 12.25 -14.40 -12.62
C ASN A 228 12.53 -15.55 -13.58
N LYS A 229 13.59 -16.32 -13.33
CA LYS A 229 13.86 -17.57 -14.07
C LYS A 229 13.33 -18.76 -13.26
N CYS A 230 12.36 -19.47 -13.84
CA CYS A 230 11.65 -20.59 -13.20
C CYS A 230 12.30 -21.97 -13.45
N ASP A 231 13.32 -22.07 -14.31
CA ASP A 231 13.88 -23.36 -14.71
C ASP A 231 15.02 -23.84 -13.80
N ASN A 232 14.96 -25.13 -13.48
CA ASN A 232 15.96 -25.91 -12.73
C ASN A 232 17.21 -26.24 -13.57
N GLU A 233 17.77 -25.30 -14.34
CA GLU A 233 19.13 -25.44 -14.90
C GLU A 233 20.23 -25.09 -13.88
N PHE A 234 19.94 -25.37 -12.60
CA PHE A 234 20.91 -25.79 -11.57
C PHE A 234 20.61 -27.21 -11.04
N GLY A 235 19.64 -27.95 -11.61
CA GLY A 235 19.32 -29.35 -11.32
C GLY A 235 17.82 -29.67 -11.19
N GLY A 236 17.23 -30.31 -12.20
CA GLY A 236 16.21 -31.37 -12.09
C GLY A 236 14.76 -31.05 -11.68
N MET A 237 13.82 -31.36 -12.59
CA MET A 237 12.35 -31.49 -12.46
C MET A 237 11.49 -30.21 -12.37
N ALA A 238 10.93 -29.89 -13.53
CA ALA A 238 9.83 -28.96 -13.74
C ALA A 238 8.61 -29.30 -12.86
N TYR A 239 8.15 -28.33 -12.08
CA TYR A 239 6.80 -28.31 -11.53
C TYR A 239 6.03 -27.09 -12.02
N SER A 240 4.89 -27.41 -12.61
CA SER A 240 3.84 -26.56 -13.14
C SER A 240 3.28 -25.57 -12.11
N PHE A 241 3.83 -24.35 -12.05
CA PHE A 241 3.17 -23.22 -11.38
C PHE A 241 2.85 -22.02 -12.30
N PHE A 242 3.15 -22.10 -13.60
CA PHE A 242 2.85 -21.01 -14.55
C PHE A 242 2.34 -21.48 -15.93
N VAL A 243 1.60 -22.60 -15.97
CA VAL A 243 0.63 -22.81 -17.06
C VAL A 243 -0.73 -23.11 -16.42
N PRO A 244 -1.63 -22.12 -16.29
CA PRO A 244 -3.02 -22.39 -16.04
C PRO A 244 -3.62 -22.98 -17.32
N LYS A 245 -4.05 -24.24 -17.27
CA LYS A 245 -5.15 -24.67 -18.14
C LYS A 245 -6.39 -23.91 -17.67
N GLY A 246 -6.75 -22.85 -18.38
CA GLY A 246 -7.97 -22.09 -18.15
C GLY A 246 -7.72 -20.60 -18.27
N ASP A 247 -8.52 -19.95 -19.13
CA ASP A 247 -8.56 -18.50 -19.32
C ASP A 247 -8.82 -17.77 -18.00
N TYR A 248 -7.77 -17.39 -17.28
CA TYR A 248 -7.86 -16.45 -16.17
C TYR A 248 -6.65 -15.52 -16.13
N ASP A 249 -7.00 -14.24 -16.22
CA ASP A 249 -6.21 -13.03 -16.06
C ASP A 249 -5.28 -13.09 -14.83
N ILE A 250 -3.97 -13.01 -15.09
CA ILE A 250 -2.88 -13.08 -14.08
C ILE A 250 -2.61 -11.70 -13.44
N SER A 251 -3.45 -10.70 -13.73
CA SER A 251 -3.37 -9.34 -13.20
C SER A 251 -3.38 -9.12 -11.65
N PRO A 252 -3.82 -10.01 -10.72
CA PRO A 252 -4.08 -9.52 -9.35
C PRO A 252 -2.98 -9.66 -8.29
N LYS A 253 -1.97 -10.54 -8.40
CA LYS A 253 -1.07 -10.86 -7.25
C LYS A 253 0.31 -10.19 -7.26
N ILE A 254 0.81 -9.79 -8.43
CA ILE A 254 2.03 -8.97 -8.56
C ILE A 254 1.69 -7.47 -8.33
N CYS A 255 0.41 -7.10 -8.37
CA CYS A 255 -0.07 -5.72 -8.46
C CYS A 255 -0.25 -4.96 -7.13
N VAL A 256 0.11 -5.52 -5.97
CA VAL A 256 0.05 -4.78 -4.71
C VAL A 256 1.26 -3.83 -4.62
N GLY A 257 1.08 -2.57 -5.04
CA GLY A 257 2.10 -1.52 -5.02
C GLY A 257 2.63 -1.08 -6.40
N LEU A 258 2.20 -1.73 -7.49
CA LEU A 258 2.57 -1.32 -8.86
C LEU A 258 1.83 -0.05 -9.31
N SER A 259 0.64 0.23 -8.80
CA SER A 259 -0.11 1.47 -9.11
C SER A 259 0.66 2.71 -8.67
N ASP A 260 1.23 2.66 -7.45
CA ASP A 260 1.98 3.75 -6.87
C ASP A 260 3.33 3.88 -7.57
N ALA A 261 4.00 2.75 -7.83
CA ALA A 261 5.23 2.72 -8.61
C ALA A 261 5.03 3.31 -10.02
N LYS A 262 3.96 2.92 -10.73
CA LYS A 262 3.62 3.45 -12.05
C LYS A 262 3.43 4.97 -12.00
N THR A 263 2.63 5.46 -11.07
CA THR A 263 2.39 6.90 -10.90
C THR A 263 3.69 7.67 -10.64
N ILE A 264 4.55 7.15 -9.77
CA ILE A 264 5.84 7.78 -9.46
C ILE A 264 6.77 7.74 -10.68
N ILE A 265 6.87 6.61 -11.39
CA ILE A 265 7.72 6.49 -12.59
C ILE A 265 7.23 7.43 -13.71
N GLU A 266 5.92 7.52 -13.93
CA GLU A 266 5.32 8.45 -14.90
C GLU A 266 5.59 9.91 -14.52
N ALA A 267 5.56 10.26 -13.24
CA ALA A 267 5.96 11.59 -12.76
C ALA A 267 7.45 11.92 -13.04
N HIS A 268 8.30 10.91 -13.23
CA HIS A 268 9.68 11.07 -13.68
C HIS A 268 9.84 11.13 -15.21
N GLY A 269 8.74 11.13 -15.98
CA GLY A 269 8.79 10.99 -17.45
C GLY A 269 9.15 9.57 -17.89
N GLY A 270 9.00 8.61 -16.99
CA GLY A 270 9.26 7.19 -17.18
C GLY A 270 8.05 6.39 -17.66
N SER A 271 8.24 5.10 -17.86
CA SER A 271 7.15 4.14 -18.05
C SER A 271 7.49 2.80 -17.39
N ILE A 272 6.45 2.04 -17.05
CA ILE A 272 6.56 0.67 -16.52
C ILE A 272 5.71 -0.25 -17.39
N SER A 273 6.26 -1.41 -17.76
CA SER A 273 5.55 -2.41 -18.56
C SER A 273 5.91 -3.82 -18.11
N VAL A 274 4.99 -4.76 -18.33
CA VAL A 274 5.24 -6.19 -18.13
C VAL A 274 5.31 -6.85 -19.50
N LYS A 275 6.36 -7.63 -19.74
CA LYS A 275 6.56 -8.43 -20.94
C LYS A 275 6.69 -9.90 -20.57
N ASN A 276 6.08 -10.78 -21.34
CA ASN A 276 6.27 -12.21 -21.20
C ASN A 276 7.15 -12.70 -22.34
N ASP A 277 8.28 -13.30 -22.00
CA ASP A 277 9.12 -14.01 -22.93
C ASP A 277 8.69 -15.49 -22.93
N ALA A 278 8.08 -15.92 -24.03
CA ALA A 278 7.58 -17.27 -24.17
C ALA A 278 8.69 -18.29 -24.43
N GLU A 279 9.83 -17.86 -25.00
CA GLU A 279 10.96 -18.74 -25.30
C GLU A 279 11.73 -19.08 -24.02
N ASP A 280 12.04 -18.06 -23.22
CA ASP A 280 12.80 -18.23 -21.96
C ASP A 280 11.90 -18.49 -20.74
N LYS A 281 10.57 -18.46 -20.90
CA LYS A 281 9.56 -18.53 -19.82
C LYS A 281 9.80 -17.51 -18.70
N ILE A 282 10.24 -16.31 -19.06
CA ILE A 282 10.51 -15.22 -18.12
C ILE A 282 9.41 -14.17 -18.24
N THR A 283 8.83 -13.78 -17.11
CA THR A 283 8.05 -12.54 -17.03
C THR A 283 8.96 -11.40 -16.60
N TRP A 284 9.12 -10.42 -17.49
CA TRP A 284 9.91 -9.22 -17.29
C TRP A 284 9.03 -8.07 -16.82
N LEU A 285 9.43 -7.41 -15.75
CA LEU A 285 8.98 -6.06 -15.43
C LEU A 285 10.06 -5.08 -15.90
N GLU A 286 9.71 -4.22 -16.84
CA GLU A 286 10.60 -3.21 -17.39
C GLU A 286 10.23 -1.81 -16.89
N ILE A 287 11.23 -1.06 -16.46
CA ILE A 287 11.12 0.36 -16.12
C ILE A 287 12.00 1.14 -17.11
N SER A 288 11.41 2.08 -17.82
CA SER A 288 12.12 2.99 -18.71
C SER A 288 12.18 4.39 -18.08
N ILE A 289 13.37 4.92 -17.86
CA ILE A 289 13.58 6.25 -17.25
C ILE A 289 14.48 7.10 -18.16
N PRO A 290 14.17 8.39 -18.39
CA PRO A 290 15.06 9.27 -19.14
C PRO A 290 16.39 9.50 -18.40
N GLU A 291 17.45 9.73 -19.17
CA GLU A 291 18.73 10.28 -18.68
C GLU A 291 18.52 11.60 -17.90
#